data_AF-A0A7X8X4N0-F1
#
_entry.id   AF-A0A7X8X4N0-F1
#
_cell.length_a   1.000
_cell.length_b   1.000
_cell.length_c   1.000
_cell.angle_alpha   90.00
_cell.angle_beta   90.00
_cell.angle_gamma   90.00
#
_symmetry.space_group_name_H-M   'P 1'
#
loop_
_entity.id
_entity.type
_entity.pdbx_description
1 polymer ?
#
loop_
_entity_poly.entity_id
_entity_poly.type
_entity_poly.pdbx_seq_one_letter_code
_entity_poly.pdbx_strand_id
1 'polypeptide(L)'
;MRRLSLRDAGKASKILKKLGLRINDEGDVRSAEALGASLFLVALENYHQAEQEVAELMASLIGDGMTEEKFLDLTLDEAMPYFEKLREDPGLKGFFKLLGKLS
;
A
#
# COMPACT_ATOMS: atom_id res chain seq x y z
N MET A 1 -10.36 11.55 0.25
CA MET A 1 -9.20 10.96 0.94
C MET A 1 -8.45 12.06 1.67
N ARG A 2 -8.18 11.85 2.97
CA ARG A 2 -7.32 12.74 3.76
C ARG A 2 -5.84 12.53 3.42
N ARG A 3 -4.99 13.48 3.82
CA ARG A 3 -3.53 13.35 3.69
C ARG A 3 -2.97 12.22 4.56
N LEU A 4 -1.89 11.60 4.09
CA LEU A 4 -1.10 10.63 4.86
C LEU A 4 -0.43 11.29 6.06
N SER A 5 -0.55 10.63 7.21
CA SER A 5 0.15 10.97 8.44
C SER A 5 1.32 10.03 8.69
N LEU A 6 2.21 10.39 9.63
CA LEU A 6 3.31 9.52 10.05
C LEU A 6 2.82 8.19 10.66
N ARG A 7 1.63 8.19 11.28
CA ARG A 7 1.01 6.96 11.81
C ARG A 7 0.65 6.01 10.68
N ASP A 8 0.16 6.52 9.56
CA ASP A 8 -0.21 5.72 8.39
C ASP A 8 1.02 5.10 7.73
N ALA A 9 2.15 5.84 7.69
CA ALA A 9 3.44 5.29 7.27
C ALA A 9 3.88 4.09 8.13
N GLY A 10 3.67 4.18 9.45
CA GLY A 10 3.92 3.06 10.36
C GLY A 10 3.02 1.85 10.10
N LYS A 11 1.72 2.08 9.80
CA LYS A 11 0.79 1.01 9.41
C LYS A 11 1.19 0.36 8.09
N ALA A 12 1.50 1.17 7.07
CA ALA A 12 1.96 0.70 5.78
C ALA A 12 3.27 -0.13 5.89
N SER A 13 4.22 0.29 6.73
CA SER A 13 5.44 -0.50 6.98
C SER A 13 5.14 -1.87 7.61
N LYS A 14 4.20 -1.94 8.55
CA LYS A 14 3.75 -3.23 9.13
C LYS A 14 3.10 -4.12 8.08
N ILE A 15 2.26 -3.56 7.21
CA ILE A 15 1.62 -4.27 6.09
C ILE A 15 2.70 -4.83 5.16
N LEU A 16 3.64 -4.00 4.70
CA LEU A 16 4.73 -4.45 3.83
C LEU A 16 5.55 -5.58 4.46
N LYS A 17 5.86 -5.47 5.76
CA LYS A 17 6.55 -6.52 6.51
C LYS A 17 5.72 -7.81 6.58
N LYS A 18 4.42 -7.72 6.83
CA LYS A 18 3.50 -8.88 6.86
C LYS A 18 3.43 -9.57 5.51
N LEU A 19 3.35 -8.80 4.43
CA LEU A 19 3.35 -9.31 3.07
C LEU A 19 4.71 -9.89 2.63
N GLY A 20 5.75 -9.80 3.48
CA GLY A 20 7.09 -10.27 3.13
C GLY A 20 7.80 -9.42 2.08
N LEU A 21 7.27 -8.22 1.79
CA LEU A 21 7.82 -7.31 0.80
C LEU A 21 9.11 -6.69 1.34
N ARG A 22 10.23 -7.05 0.73
CA ARG A 22 11.53 -6.39 0.94
C ARG A 22 11.88 -5.60 -0.31
N ILE A 23 12.12 -4.31 -0.14
CA ILE A 23 12.77 -3.51 -1.18
C ILE A 23 14.25 -3.85 -1.04
N ASN A 24 14.76 -4.77 -1.85
CA ASN A 24 16.19 -5.04 -1.88
C ASN A 24 16.83 -3.95 -2.76
N ASP A 25 17.72 -3.16 -2.18
CA ASP A 25 18.54 -2.16 -2.91
C ASP A 25 19.69 -2.82 -3.70
N GLU A 26 19.86 -4.14 -3.55
CA GLU A 26 20.87 -4.92 -4.24
C GLU A 26 20.33 -5.49 -5.56
N GLY A 27 20.71 -4.82 -6.65
CA GLY A 27 20.99 -5.52 -7.90
C GLY A 27 19.99 -5.28 -9.03
N ASP A 28 20.51 -4.60 -10.04
CA ASP A 28 19.99 -4.45 -11.40
C ASP A 28 18.72 -3.65 -11.57
N VAL A 29 18.84 -2.66 -12.46
CA VAL A 29 17.77 -1.93 -13.13
C VAL A 29 16.94 -2.91 -13.97
N ARG A 30 16.19 -3.80 -13.33
CA ARG A 30 14.95 -4.32 -13.89
C ARG A 30 13.94 -3.24 -13.57
N SER A 31 13.35 -2.64 -14.61
CA SER A 31 12.60 -1.38 -14.56
C SER A 31 11.66 -1.27 -13.36
N ALA A 32 11.30 -0.05 -12.95
CA ALA A 32 10.29 0.19 -11.92
C ALA A 32 9.00 -0.65 -12.11
N GLU A 33 8.69 -1.07 -13.35
CA GLU A 33 7.63 -2.04 -13.65
C GLU A 33 7.92 -3.47 -13.17
N ALA A 34 9.15 -3.98 -13.28
CA ALA A 34 9.51 -5.30 -12.76
C ALA A 34 9.46 -5.35 -11.22
N LEU A 35 9.83 -4.24 -10.57
CA LEU A 35 9.69 -4.07 -9.12
C LEU A 35 8.21 -3.91 -8.72
N GLY A 36 7.42 -3.19 -9.51
CA GLY A 36 5.97 -3.09 -9.33
C GLY A 36 5.25 -4.44 -9.50
N ALA A 37 5.64 -5.24 -10.50
CA ALA A 37 5.04 -6.54 -10.78
C ALA A 37 5.36 -7.58 -9.70
N SER A 38 6.59 -7.61 -9.17
CA SER A 38 6.96 -8.50 -8.07
C SER A 38 6.27 -8.10 -6.76
N LEU A 39 6.18 -6.80 -6.47
CA LEU A 39 5.41 -6.30 -5.34
C LEU A 39 3.92 -6.66 -5.46
N PHE A 40 3.35 -6.58 -6.67
CA PHE A 40 1.96 -6.95 -6.94
C PHE A 40 1.71 -8.45 -6.78
N LEU A 41 2.60 -9.31 -7.29
CA LEU A 41 2.51 -10.77 -7.13
C LEU A 41 2.57 -11.18 -5.66
N VAL A 42 3.53 -10.67 -4.90
CA VAL A 42 3.67 -10.96 -3.47
C VAL A 42 2.49 -10.36 -2.68
N ALA A 43 2.00 -9.18 -3.08
CA ALA A 43 0.80 -8.60 -2.49
C ALA A 43 -0.44 -9.46 -2.76
N LEU A 44 -0.58 -10.11 -3.92
CA LEU A 44 -1.67 -11.05 -4.23
C LEU A 44 -1.53 -12.37 -3.46
N GLU A 45 -0.35 -12.99 -3.50
CA GLU A 45 -0.09 -14.27 -2.83
C GLU A 45 -0.29 -14.17 -1.32
N ASN A 46 0.15 -13.06 -0.73
CA ASN A 46 0.06 -12.83 0.71
C ASN A 46 -1.06 -11.85 1.09
N TYR A 47 -1.94 -11.45 0.16
CA TYR A 47 -2.98 -10.45 0.43
C TYR A 47 -3.79 -10.81 1.67
N HIS A 48 -4.21 -12.08 1.74
CA HIS A 48 -4.97 -12.65 2.84
C HIS A 48 -4.29 -12.49 4.22
N GLN A 49 -2.97 -12.26 4.26
CA GLN A 49 -2.20 -12.09 5.50
C GLN A 49 -2.27 -10.66 6.05
N ALA A 50 -2.64 -9.71 5.20
CA ALA A 50 -2.70 -8.29 5.52
C ALA A 50 -3.99 -7.60 5.06
N GLU A 51 -4.99 -8.34 4.57
CA GLU A 51 -6.23 -7.81 4.00
C GLU A 51 -6.94 -6.87 4.99
N GLN A 52 -7.01 -7.27 6.27
CA GLN A 52 -7.63 -6.47 7.33
C GLN A 52 -6.84 -5.19 7.60
N GLU A 53 -5.51 -5.25 7.68
CA GLU A 53 -4.71 -4.05 7.88
C GLU A 53 -4.73 -3.11 6.67
N VAL A 54 -4.80 -3.65 5.45
CA VAL A 54 -4.96 -2.87 4.22
C VAL A 54 -6.33 -2.19 4.24
N ALA A 55 -7.39 -2.92 4.56
CA ALA A 55 -8.73 -2.38 4.66
C ALA A 55 -8.84 -1.30 5.75
N GLU A 56 -8.23 -1.50 6.92
CA GLU A 56 -8.20 -0.53 8.02
C GLU A 56 -7.48 0.75 7.58
N LEU A 57 -6.32 0.60 6.94
CA LEU A 57 -5.56 1.72 6.42
C LEU A 57 -6.37 2.51 5.39
N MET A 58 -6.95 1.81 4.41
CA MET A 58 -7.71 2.42 3.32
C MET A 58 -8.99 3.08 3.83
N ALA A 59 -9.77 2.42 4.70
CA ALA A 59 -10.96 3.00 5.32
C ALA A 59 -10.63 4.28 6.10
N SER A 60 -9.54 4.26 6.87
CA SER A 60 -9.06 5.44 7.60
C SER A 60 -8.63 6.60 6.69
N LEU A 61 -8.05 6.31 5.52
CA LEU A 61 -7.61 7.31 4.55
C LEU A 61 -8.77 7.87 3.73
N ILE A 62 -9.71 7.01 3.35
CA ILE A 62 -10.90 7.39 2.58
C ILE A 62 -11.77 8.31 3.44
N GLY A 63 -12.05 7.93 4.68
CA GLY A 63 -12.94 8.67 5.56
C GLY A 63 -14.41 8.48 5.17
N ASP A 64 -15.25 9.48 5.42
CA ASP A 64 -16.64 9.55 4.93
C ASP A 64 -17.52 8.33 5.27
N GLY A 65 -17.31 7.72 6.45
CA GLY A 65 -18.08 6.55 6.89
C GLY A 65 -17.69 5.23 6.22
N MET A 66 -16.54 5.20 5.52
CA MET A 66 -15.89 3.98 5.05
C MET A 66 -15.40 3.17 6.26
N THR A 67 -15.77 1.89 6.29
CA THR A 67 -15.31 0.91 7.29
C THR A 67 -14.46 -0.15 6.62
N GLU A 68 -13.76 -0.94 7.42
CA GLU A 68 -12.97 -2.10 6.95
C GLU A 68 -13.83 -3.06 6.12
N GLU A 69 -14.96 -3.49 6.67
CA GLU A 69 -15.91 -4.39 6.01
C GLU A 69 -16.40 -3.81 4.67
N LYS A 70 -16.82 -2.53 4.66
CA LYS A 70 -17.27 -1.87 3.43
C LYS A 70 -16.18 -1.80 2.38
N PHE A 71 -14.92 -1.64 2.79
CA PHE A 71 -13.80 -1.59 1.87
C PHE A 71 -13.48 -2.97 1.29
N LEU A 72 -13.58 -4.03 2.10
CA LEU A 72 -13.38 -5.42 1.67
C LEU A 72 -14.51 -5.91 0.75
N ASP A 73 -15.72 -5.36 0.91
CA ASP A 73 -16.88 -5.65 0.04
C ASP A 73 -16.82 -4.94 -1.32
N LEU A 74 -15.85 -4.03 -1.54
CA LEU A 74 -15.70 -3.35 -2.83
C LEU A 74 -15.23 -4.34 -3.90
N THR A 75 -15.81 -4.19 -5.09
CA THR A 75 -15.21 -4.77 -6.29
C THR A 75 -13.88 -4.07 -6.63
N LEU A 76 -13.03 -4.73 -7.42
CA LEU A 76 -11.76 -4.15 -7.87
C LEU A 76 -11.95 -2.82 -8.60
N ASP A 77 -13.00 -2.70 -9.41
CA ASP A 77 -13.32 -1.48 -10.16
C ASP A 77 -13.73 -0.33 -9.23
N GLU A 78 -14.41 -0.63 -8.12
CA GLU A 78 -14.78 0.37 -7.10
C GLU A 78 -13.58 0.75 -6.21
N ALA A 79 -12.66 -0.19 -5.99
CA ALA A 79 -11.46 0.04 -5.20
C ALA A 79 -10.38 0.84 -5.97
N MET A 80 -10.29 0.65 -7.30
CA MET A 80 -9.24 1.24 -8.15
C MET A 80 -9.11 2.77 -8.02
N PRO A 81 -10.20 3.57 -8.03
CA PRO A 81 -10.11 5.02 -7.88
C PRO A 81 -9.49 5.46 -6.55
N TYR A 82 -9.59 4.67 -5.48
CA TYR A 82 -8.95 4.97 -4.21
C TYR A 82 -7.44 4.74 -4.26
N PHE A 83 -7.00 3.67 -4.95
CA PHE A 83 -5.58 3.41 -5.17
C PHE A 83 -4.93 4.46 -6.08
N GLU A 84 -5.64 4.92 -7.12
CA GLU A 84 -5.16 6.01 -7.97
C GLU A 84 -4.97 7.31 -7.19
N LYS A 85 -5.95 7.69 -6.37
CA LYS A 85 -5.85 8.85 -5.47
C LYS A 85 -4.70 8.70 -4.46
N LEU A 86 -4.50 7.50 -3.93
CA LEU A 86 -3.39 7.21 -3.02
C LEU A 86 -2.04 7.39 -3.71
N ARG A 87 -1.89 6.86 -4.94
CA ARG A 87 -0.67 6.99 -5.77
C ARG A 87 -0.30 8.45 -6.05
N GLU A 88 -1.30 9.32 -6.18
CA GLU A 88 -1.09 10.74 -6.43
C GLU A 88 -0.72 11.53 -5.15
N ASP A 89 -0.92 10.96 -3.96
CA ASP A 89 -0.62 11.63 -2.70
C ASP A 89 0.89 11.92 -2.54
N PRO A 90 1.29 13.20 -2.34
CA PRO A 90 2.69 13.58 -2.17
C PRO A 90 3.37 12.91 -0.96
N GLY A 91 2.60 12.63 0.10
CA GLY A 91 3.05 11.93 1.30
C GLY A 91 3.38 10.47 1.02
N LEU A 92 2.67 9.80 0.11
CA LEU A 92 2.99 8.42 -0.30
C LEU A 92 4.31 8.39 -1.08
N LYS A 93 4.52 9.34 -2.00
CA LYS A 93 5.79 9.47 -2.71
C LYS A 93 6.96 9.74 -1.76
N GLY A 94 6.74 10.55 -0.72
CA GLY A 94 7.72 10.77 0.35
C GLY A 94 7.98 9.50 1.18
N PHE A 95 6.93 8.74 1.49
CA PHE A 95 7.01 7.49 2.23
C PHE A 95 7.83 6.42 1.50
N PHE A 96 7.57 6.17 0.21
CA PHE A 96 8.36 5.21 -0.57
C PHE A 96 9.84 5.64 -0.69
N LYS A 97 10.12 6.94 -0.81
CA LYS A 97 11.51 7.45 -0.78
C LYS A 97 12.20 7.23 0.56
N LEU A 98 11.47 7.24 1.67
CA LEU A 98 12.03 6.93 2.99
C LEU A 98 12.26 5.43 3.16
N LEU A 99 11.34 4.59 2.68
CA LEU A 99 11.49 3.14 2.73
C LEU A 99 12.66 2.65 1.89
N GLY A 100 12.83 3.16 0.67
CA GLY A 100 13.98 2.83 -0.18
C GLY A 100 15.32 3.42 0.28
N LYS A 101 15.34 4.23 1.35
CA LYS A 101 16.58 4.71 2.00
C LYS A 101 16.91 3.96 3.30
N LEU A 102 15.97 3.12 3.77
CA LEU A 102 16.09 2.31 4.98
C LEU A 102 16.38 0.84 4.67
N SER A 103 16.36 0.47 3.39
CA SER A 103 16.81 -0.81 2.82
C SER A 103 18.30 -0.80 2.53
#